data_AF-A0A845YHM6-F1
#
_entry.id   AF-A0A845YHM6-F1
#
_cell.length_a   1.000
_cell.length_b   1.000
_cell.length_c   1.000
_cell.angle_alpha   90.00
_cell.angle_beta   90.00
_cell.angle_gamma   90.00
#
_symmetry.space_group_name_H-M   'P 1'
#
loop_
_entity.id
_entity.type
_entity.pdbx_description
1 polymer ?
#
loop_
_entity_poly.entity_id
_entity_poly.type
_entity_poly.pdbx_seq_one_letter_code
_entity_poly.pdbx_strand_id
1 'polypeptide(L)'
;MIIVIHQLPRSQETLWLRMLGKGKVQQQAIDELEALPENNPLRSNTLRLLYNLRRNLEVRQDKDLEEGDKEIIMRLAPLYQQDREQAILEGEQRGIQQGIQQGIQQGEQRGIQQGEQRGIQQGIQQGERLVVHNLLQVRFGGVDEELAAIIEPLLALSPEEFTPMLLQLSREELLARFRESN
;
A
#
# COMPACT_ATOMS: atom_id res chain seq x y z
N MET A 1 19.74 36.16 28.16
CA MET A 1 21.08 35.52 28.07
C MET A 1 21.63 35.82 26.69
N ILE A 2 22.73 36.58 26.59
CA ILE A 2 23.36 36.94 25.32
C ILE A 2 24.40 35.85 25.01
N ILE A 3 24.23 35.13 23.91
CA ILE A 3 25.18 34.12 23.45
C ILE A 3 26.16 34.78 22.47
N VAL A 4 27.46 34.68 22.75
CA VAL A 4 28.51 35.26 21.93
C VAL A 4 29.04 34.18 20.98
N ILE A 5 28.67 34.25 19.70
CA ILE A 5 28.92 33.17 18.71
C ILE A 5 30.42 32.84 18.55
N HIS A 6 31.31 33.85 18.64
CA HIS A 6 32.75 33.64 18.48
C HIS A 6 33.46 33.00 19.70
N GLN A 7 32.76 32.88 20.83
CA GLN A 7 33.24 32.21 22.05
C GLN A 7 32.71 30.78 22.18
N LEU A 8 31.91 30.31 21.22
CA LEU A 8 31.33 28.97 21.27
C LEU A 8 32.42 27.91 21.10
N PRO A 9 32.43 26.84 21.93
CA PRO A 9 33.37 25.74 21.79
C PRO A 9 33.18 25.07 20.43
N ARG A 10 34.26 24.56 19.82
CA ARG A 10 34.16 23.80 18.57
C ARG A 10 33.65 22.40 18.86
N SER A 11 32.36 22.19 18.68
CA SER A 11 31.70 20.89 18.79
C SER A 11 30.56 20.78 17.76
N GLN A 12 30.05 19.57 17.57
CA GLN A 12 28.89 19.31 16.72
C GLN A 12 27.63 20.03 17.24
N GLU A 13 27.49 20.15 18.56
CA GLU A 13 26.34 20.79 19.22
C GLU A 13 26.27 22.30 18.96
N THR A 14 27.42 22.94 18.79
CA THR A 14 27.52 24.38 18.51
C THR A 14 27.65 24.70 17.03
N LEU A 15 27.81 23.67 16.17
CA LEU A 15 28.02 23.82 14.73
C LEU A 15 26.95 24.74 14.11
N TRP A 16 25.68 24.45 14.39
CA TRP A 16 24.53 25.23 13.93
C TRP A 16 24.64 26.73 14.31
N LEU A 17 24.98 27.02 15.57
CA LEU A 17 25.09 28.39 16.05
C LEU A 17 26.30 29.13 15.45
N ARG A 18 27.38 28.40 15.17
CA ARG A 18 28.59 28.95 14.53
C ARG A 18 28.39 29.24 13.04
N MET A 19 27.51 28.50 12.35
CA MET A 19 27.10 28.78 10.97
C MET A 19 26.39 30.14 10.83
N LEU A 20 25.69 30.59 11.88
CA LEU A 20 25.02 31.89 11.95
C LEU A 20 25.96 33.04 12.36
N GLY A 21 27.23 32.73 12.66
CA GLY A 21 28.27 33.73 12.91
C GLY A 21 28.72 34.45 11.64
N LYS A 22 29.82 35.20 11.71
CA LYS A 22 30.44 35.85 10.54
C LYS A 22 31.95 35.61 10.51
N GLY A 23 32.53 35.71 9.31
CA GLY A 23 33.97 35.58 9.08
C GLY A 23 34.51 34.19 9.40
N LYS A 24 35.66 34.12 10.08
CA LYS A 24 36.40 32.86 10.30
C LYS A 24 35.62 31.77 11.04
N VAL A 25 34.74 32.15 11.97
CA VAL A 25 33.94 31.20 12.76
C VAL A 25 32.91 30.49 11.88
N GLN A 26 32.31 31.23 10.94
CA GLN A 26 31.35 30.71 9.98
C GLN A 26 32.05 29.84 8.93
N GLN A 27 33.19 30.28 8.40
CA GLN A 27 33.98 29.49 7.44
C GLN A 27 34.38 28.13 8.03
N GLN A 28 34.88 28.11 9.27
CA GLN A 28 35.22 26.87 9.97
C GLN A 28 34.01 25.96 10.19
N ALA A 29 32.85 26.54 10.51
CA ALA A 29 31.62 25.75 10.66
C ALA A 29 31.14 25.17 9.33
N ILE A 30 31.31 25.89 8.21
CA ILE A 30 31.02 25.39 6.86
C ILE A 30 31.98 24.24 6.52
N ASP A 31 33.28 24.41 6.77
CA ASP A 31 34.29 23.35 6.53
C ASP A 31 33.97 22.09 7.35
N GLU A 32 33.58 22.26 8.63
CA GLU A 32 33.16 21.16 9.49
C GLU A 32 31.90 20.46 8.97
N LEU A 33 30.90 21.20 8.49
CA LEU A 33 29.68 20.67 7.90
C LEU A 33 29.97 19.90 6.60
N GLU A 34 30.85 20.44 5.75
CA GLU A 34 31.31 19.81 4.50
C GLU A 34 32.07 18.52 4.75
N ALA A 35 32.83 18.45 5.85
CA ALA A 35 33.58 17.26 6.26
C ALA A 35 32.70 16.17 6.89
N LEU A 36 31.45 16.46 7.28
CA LEU A 36 30.55 15.43 7.82
C LEU A 36 30.15 14.43 6.74
N PRO A 37 29.98 13.13 7.08
CA PRO A 37 29.43 12.14 6.16
C PRO A 37 28.06 12.54 5.60
N GLU A 38 27.79 12.17 4.36
CA GLU A 38 26.51 12.48 3.68
C GLU A 38 25.30 11.91 4.41
N ASN A 39 25.45 10.73 5.01
CA ASN A 39 24.41 10.08 5.80
C ASN A 39 24.28 10.61 7.24
N ASN A 40 25.03 11.64 7.62
CA ASN A 40 24.99 12.18 8.98
C ASN A 40 23.70 12.99 9.20
N PRO A 41 22.84 12.63 10.18
CA PRO A 41 21.59 13.35 10.44
C PRO A 41 21.79 14.83 10.75
N LEU A 42 22.89 15.20 11.42
CA LEU A 42 23.22 16.59 11.72
C LEU A 42 23.50 17.39 10.44
N ARG A 43 24.16 16.78 9.44
CA ARG A 43 24.44 17.42 8.15
C ARG A 43 23.14 17.74 7.41
N SER A 44 22.28 16.74 7.20
CA SER A 44 20.99 16.92 6.52
C SER A 44 20.09 17.91 7.27
N ASN A 45 19.98 17.80 8.61
CA ASN A 45 19.20 18.73 9.43
C ASN A 45 19.71 20.18 9.31
N THR A 46 21.03 20.38 9.35
CA THR A 46 21.65 21.70 9.23
C THR A 46 21.40 22.30 7.83
N LEU A 47 21.61 21.52 6.77
CA LEU A 47 21.36 21.97 5.39
C LEU A 47 19.90 22.37 5.18
N ARG A 48 18.96 21.57 5.67
CA ARG A 48 17.52 21.88 5.61
C ARG A 48 17.16 23.17 6.34
N LEU A 49 17.69 23.38 7.54
CA LEU A 49 17.42 24.57 8.33
C LEU A 49 18.03 25.83 7.69
N LEU A 50 19.24 25.75 7.11
CA LEU A 50 19.86 26.87 6.40
C LEU A 50 19.07 27.25 5.15
N TYR A 51 18.62 26.27 4.38
CA TYR A 51 17.77 26.50 3.21
C TYR A 51 16.46 27.20 3.60
N ASN A 52 15.81 26.73 4.67
CA ASN A 52 14.56 27.33 5.16
C ASN A 52 14.76 28.75 5.69
N LEU A 53 15.80 28.98 6.49
CA LEU A 53 16.14 30.31 7.00
C LEU A 53 16.34 31.27 5.83
N ARG A 54 17.09 30.85 4.82
CA ARG A 54 17.40 31.68 3.66
C ARG A 54 16.20 31.96 2.78
N ARG A 55 15.36 30.96 2.49
CA ARG A 55 14.07 31.17 1.78
C ARG A 55 13.23 32.24 2.47
N ASN A 56 13.22 32.27 3.80
CA ASN A 56 12.50 33.30 4.56
C ASN A 56 13.16 34.69 4.48
N LEU A 57 14.49 34.76 4.36
CA LEU A 57 15.24 36.01 4.22
C LEU A 57 15.15 36.59 2.79
N GLU A 58 15.23 35.76 1.75
CA GLU A 58 15.09 36.18 0.35
C GLU A 58 13.69 36.74 0.04
N VAL A 59 12.65 36.17 0.66
CA VAL A 59 11.26 36.66 0.54
C VAL A 59 11.10 38.09 1.09
N ARG A 60 11.99 38.54 1.99
CA ARG A 60 11.95 39.88 2.60
C ARG A 60 12.61 40.98 1.76
N GLN A 61 13.07 40.70 0.53
CA GLN A 61 13.63 41.69 -0.42
C GLN A 61 14.80 42.54 0.14
N ASP A 62 15.69 41.97 0.95
CA ASP A 62 16.96 42.63 1.25
C ASP A 62 17.88 42.55 0.03
N LYS A 63 18.04 43.67 -0.68
CA LYS A 63 18.86 43.78 -1.90
C LYS A 63 20.37 43.71 -1.64
N ASP A 64 20.79 43.70 -0.38
CA ASP A 64 22.18 43.71 0.03
C ASP A 64 22.53 42.45 0.85
N LEU A 65 22.46 41.29 0.21
CA LEU A 65 23.04 40.07 0.78
C LEU A 65 24.54 40.31 1.04
N GLU A 66 24.95 40.12 2.29
CA GLU A 66 26.34 40.30 2.69
C GLU A 66 27.24 39.29 1.96
N GLU A 67 28.53 39.60 1.82
CA GLU A 67 29.51 38.70 1.19
C GLU A 67 29.56 37.31 1.86
N GLY A 68 29.43 37.27 3.18
CA GLY A 68 29.36 36.02 3.95
C GLY A 68 28.11 35.20 3.62
N ASP A 69 26.97 35.86 3.37
CA ASP A 69 25.76 35.16 2.96
C ASP A 69 25.96 34.51 1.59
N LYS A 70 26.56 35.24 0.63
CA LYS A 70 26.91 34.76 -0.73
C LYS A 70 27.85 33.55 -0.71
N GLU A 71 28.84 33.54 0.17
CA GLU A 71 29.77 32.41 0.34
C GLU A 71 29.03 31.13 0.76
N ILE A 72 28.14 31.23 1.76
CA ILE A 72 27.30 30.12 2.21
C ILE A 72 26.45 29.56 1.05
N ILE A 73 25.90 30.44 0.22
CA ILE A 73 25.09 30.04 -0.96
C ILE A 73 25.88 29.11 -1.85
N MET A 74 27.06 29.57 -2.28
CA MET A 74 27.84 28.88 -3.29
C MET A 74 28.34 27.53 -2.77
N ARG A 75 28.73 27.48 -1.49
CA ARG A 75 29.28 26.28 -0.87
C ARG A 75 28.21 25.24 -0.51
N LEU A 76 27.06 25.67 0.02
CA LEU A 76 26.04 24.74 0.53
C LEU A 76 24.94 24.38 -0.47
N ALA A 77 24.73 25.17 -1.53
CA ALA A 77 23.71 24.84 -2.53
C ALA A 77 23.90 23.46 -3.18
N PRO A 78 25.14 23.06 -3.59
CA PRO A 78 25.36 21.73 -4.13
C PRO A 78 25.06 20.62 -3.11
N LEU A 79 25.42 20.83 -1.84
CA LEU A 79 25.18 19.85 -0.77
C LEU A 79 23.67 19.65 -0.52
N TYR A 80 22.90 20.73 -0.55
CA TYR A 80 21.44 20.66 -0.41
C TYR A 80 20.80 19.95 -1.60
N GLN A 81 21.26 20.23 -2.83
CA GLN A 81 20.77 19.55 -4.03
C GLN A 81 21.00 18.04 -3.94
N GLN A 82 22.21 17.64 -3.56
CA GLN A 82 22.58 16.24 -3.38
C GLN A 82 21.76 15.55 -2.28
N ASP A 83 21.60 16.17 -1.10
CA ASP A 83 20.78 15.63 0.00
C ASP A 83 19.32 15.42 -0.43
N ARG A 84 18.78 16.37 -1.20
CA ARG A 84 17.42 16.28 -1.74
C ARG A 84 17.28 15.19 -2.78
N GLU A 85 18.23 15.04 -3.70
CA GLU A 85 18.21 13.97 -4.71
C GLU A 85 18.25 12.60 -4.04
N GLN A 86 19.11 12.42 -3.05
CA GLN A 86 19.18 11.18 -2.27
C GLN A 86 17.85 10.89 -1.53
N ALA A 87 17.26 11.91 -0.91
CA ALA A 87 15.96 11.76 -0.25
C ALA A 87 14.83 11.39 -1.22
N ILE A 88 14.86 11.91 -2.45
CA ILE A 88 13.91 11.54 -3.52
C ILE A 88 14.11 10.08 -3.92
N LEU A 89 15.35 9.67 -4.19
CA LEU A 89 15.67 8.29 -4.58
C LEU A 89 15.25 7.28 -3.50
N GLU A 90 15.55 7.57 -2.23
CA GLU A 90 15.11 6.73 -1.12
C GLU A 90 13.58 6.71 -0.99
N GLY A 91 12.92 7.85 -1.17
CA GLY A 91 11.47 7.96 -1.16
C GLY A 91 10.82 7.13 -2.26
N GLU A 92 11.33 7.20 -3.48
CA GLU A 92 10.87 6.40 -4.63
C GLU A 92 11.07 4.91 -4.38
N GLN A 93 12.26 4.50 -3.93
CA GLN A 93 12.54 3.09 -3.63
C GLN A 93 11.60 2.55 -2.54
N ARG A 94 11.42 3.30 -1.44
CA ARG A 94 10.49 2.91 -0.37
C ARG A 94 9.06 2.86 -0.87
N GLY A 95 8.64 3.84 -1.68
CA GLY A 95 7.30 3.89 -2.26
C GLY A 95 7.01 2.69 -3.17
N ILE A 96 7.97 2.32 -4.03
CA ILE A 96 7.86 1.13 -4.90
C ILE A 96 7.77 -0.14 -4.06
N GLN A 97 8.66 -0.32 -3.09
CA GLN A 97 8.65 -1.50 -2.22
C GLN A 97 7.34 -1.64 -1.45
N GLN A 98 6.85 -0.54 -0.85
CA GLN A 98 5.58 -0.53 -0.14
C GLN A 98 4.40 -0.81 -1.08
N GLY A 99 4.39 -0.20 -2.27
CA GLY A 99 3.34 -0.41 -3.27
C GLY A 99 3.28 -1.87 -3.74
N ILE A 100 4.42 -2.48 -4.03
CA ILE A 100 4.50 -3.90 -4.42
C ILE A 100 4.02 -4.79 -3.27
N GLN A 101 4.51 -4.56 -2.05
CA GLN A 101 4.15 -5.39 -0.90
C GLN A 101 2.65 -5.31 -0.60
N GLN A 102 2.08 -4.10 -0.60
CA GLN A 102 0.64 -3.90 -0.41
C GLN A 102 -0.18 -4.53 -1.56
N GLY A 103 0.28 -4.37 -2.80
CA GLY A 103 -0.38 -4.96 -3.97
C GLY A 103 -0.43 -6.48 -3.92
N ILE A 104 0.69 -7.13 -3.55
CA ILE A 104 0.75 -8.59 -3.39
C ILE A 104 -0.17 -9.04 -2.27
N GLN A 105 -0.07 -8.44 -1.08
CA GLN A 105 -0.90 -8.84 0.07
C GLN A 105 -2.40 -8.70 -0.22
N GLN A 106 -2.82 -7.58 -0.82
CA GLN A 106 -4.21 -7.36 -1.20
C GLN A 106 -4.66 -8.33 -2.30
N GLY A 107 -3.80 -8.61 -3.28
CA GLY A 107 -4.06 -9.54 -4.36
C GLY A 107 -4.26 -10.97 -3.85
N GLU A 108 -3.35 -11.45 -3.01
CA GLU A 108 -3.42 -12.78 -2.40
C GLU A 108 -4.67 -12.92 -1.53
N GLN A 109 -4.94 -11.96 -0.65
CA GLN A 109 -6.10 -12.02 0.24
C GLN A 109 -7.42 -12.07 -0.53
N ARG A 110 -7.56 -11.22 -1.57
CA ARG A 110 -8.74 -11.25 -2.45
C ARG A 110 -8.83 -12.55 -3.25
N GLY A 111 -7.70 -13.03 -3.76
CA GLY A 111 -7.63 -14.27 -4.53
C GLY A 111 -8.06 -15.48 -3.71
N ILE A 112 -7.56 -15.60 -2.49
CA ILE A 112 -7.92 -16.68 -1.56
C ILE A 112 -9.41 -16.61 -1.22
N GLN A 113 -9.92 -15.45 -0.80
CA GLN A 113 -11.34 -15.31 -0.43
C GLN A 113 -12.27 -15.65 -1.58
N GLN A 114 -11.99 -15.15 -2.79
CA GLN A 114 -12.80 -15.45 -3.97
C GLN A 114 -12.69 -16.91 -4.38
N GLY A 115 -11.48 -17.48 -4.30
CA GLY A 115 -11.23 -18.89 -4.60
C GLY A 115 -11.97 -19.83 -3.67
N GLU A 116 -11.87 -19.59 -2.35
CA GLU A 116 -12.57 -20.36 -1.34
C GLU A 116 -14.09 -20.25 -1.49
N GLN A 117 -14.63 -19.04 -1.66
CA GLN A 117 -16.07 -18.85 -1.81
C GLN A 117 -16.63 -19.56 -3.05
N ARG A 118 -15.93 -19.46 -4.20
CA ARG A 118 -16.30 -20.19 -5.41
C ARG A 118 -16.17 -21.70 -5.24
N GLY A 119 -15.08 -22.16 -4.62
CA GLY A 119 -14.85 -23.58 -4.36
C GLY A 119 -15.92 -24.19 -3.45
N ILE A 120 -16.31 -23.48 -2.39
CA ILE A 120 -17.38 -23.91 -1.48
C ILE A 120 -18.72 -23.97 -2.23
N GLN A 121 -19.08 -22.91 -2.98
CA GLN A 121 -20.33 -22.89 -3.74
C GLN A 121 -20.41 -24.03 -4.76
N GLN A 122 -19.33 -24.24 -5.53
CA GLN A 122 -19.25 -25.34 -6.49
C GLN A 122 -19.33 -26.71 -5.79
N GLY A 123 -18.65 -26.88 -4.66
CA GLY A 123 -18.70 -28.10 -3.87
C GLY A 123 -20.10 -28.41 -3.34
N ILE A 124 -20.83 -27.39 -2.87
CA ILE A 124 -22.22 -27.53 -2.44
C ILE A 124 -23.12 -27.93 -3.62
N GLN A 125 -23.06 -27.21 -4.75
CA GLN A 125 -23.88 -27.53 -5.93
C GLN A 125 -23.61 -28.94 -6.46
N GLN A 126 -22.34 -29.36 -6.52
CA GLN A 126 -21.98 -30.72 -6.91
C GLN A 126 -22.51 -31.76 -5.90
N GLY A 127 -22.42 -31.45 -4.61
CA GLY A 127 -22.99 -32.29 -3.54
C GLY A 127 -24.50 -32.44 -3.65
N GLU A 128 -25.24 -31.35 -3.81
CA GLU A 128 -26.69 -31.36 -3.98
C GLU A 128 -27.10 -32.13 -5.23
N ARG A 129 -26.39 -31.94 -6.36
CA ARG A 129 -26.61 -32.70 -7.59
C ARG A 129 -26.44 -34.20 -7.37
N LEU A 130 -25.39 -34.61 -6.65
CA LEU A 130 -25.15 -36.02 -6.31
C LEU A 130 -26.26 -36.58 -5.41
N VAL A 131 -26.72 -35.81 -4.42
CA VAL A 131 -27.81 -36.22 -3.53
C VAL A 131 -29.11 -36.42 -4.31
N VAL A 132 -29.49 -35.45 -5.15
CA VAL A 132 -30.69 -35.55 -5.99
C VAL A 132 -30.60 -36.74 -6.92
N HIS A 133 -29.48 -36.91 -7.63
CA HIS A 133 -29.26 -38.04 -8.52
C HIS A 133 -29.42 -39.39 -7.78
N ASN A 134 -28.76 -39.54 -6.63
CA ASN A 134 -28.83 -40.79 -5.85
C ASN A 134 -30.24 -41.06 -5.33
N LEU A 135 -30.97 -40.02 -4.91
CA LEU A 135 -32.34 -40.18 -4.44
C LEU A 135 -33.27 -40.64 -5.58
N LEU A 136 -33.15 -40.03 -6.75
CA LEU A 136 -33.89 -40.46 -7.95
C LEU A 136 -33.59 -41.92 -8.29
N GLN A 137 -32.31 -42.31 -8.27
CA GLN A 137 -31.88 -43.68 -8.53
C GLN A 137 -32.48 -44.68 -7.53
N VAL A 138 -32.47 -44.37 -6.23
CA VAL A 138 -33.05 -45.23 -5.19
C VAL A 138 -34.56 -45.31 -5.30
N ARG A 139 -35.23 -44.21 -5.63
CA ARG A 139 -36.70 -44.12 -5.70
C ARG A 139 -37.29 -44.81 -6.92
N PHE A 140 -36.64 -44.66 -8.07
CA PHE A 140 -37.20 -45.06 -9.36
C PHE A 140 -36.43 -46.22 -10.02
N GLY A 141 -35.39 -46.73 -9.36
CA GLY A 141 -34.58 -47.86 -9.85
C GLY A 141 -33.56 -47.49 -10.93
N GLY A 142 -33.50 -46.21 -11.33
CA GLY A 142 -32.58 -45.68 -12.34
C GLY A 142 -32.84 -44.20 -12.63
N VAL A 143 -31.86 -43.54 -13.25
CA VAL A 143 -31.98 -42.16 -13.74
C VAL A 143 -31.79 -42.22 -15.25
N ASP A 144 -32.90 -42.14 -15.98
CA ASP A 144 -32.92 -42.04 -17.43
C ASP A 144 -32.72 -40.58 -17.89
N GLU A 145 -32.67 -40.34 -19.20
CA GLU A 145 -32.47 -38.99 -19.75
C GLU A 145 -33.58 -38.01 -19.33
N GLU A 146 -34.82 -38.49 -19.15
CA GLU A 146 -35.94 -37.66 -18.71
C GLU A 146 -35.75 -37.18 -17.27
N LEU A 147 -35.33 -38.07 -16.37
CA LEU A 147 -35.03 -37.74 -14.98
C LEU A 147 -33.74 -36.91 -14.85
N ALA A 148 -32.73 -37.16 -15.69
CA ALA A 148 -31.50 -36.38 -15.70
C ALA A 148 -31.74 -34.92 -16.12
N ALA A 149 -32.65 -34.70 -17.07
CA ALA A 149 -33.00 -33.37 -17.57
C ALA A 149 -33.65 -32.47 -16.52
N ILE A 150 -34.35 -33.04 -15.53
CA ILE A 150 -35.02 -32.27 -14.47
C ILE A 150 -34.12 -31.98 -13.27
N ILE A 151 -32.91 -32.54 -13.19
CA ILE A 151 -32.00 -32.32 -12.05
C ILE A 151 -31.61 -30.85 -11.92
N GLU A 152 -31.24 -30.19 -13.02
CA GLU A 152 -30.87 -28.77 -12.99
C GLU A 152 -32.08 -27.87 -12.60
N PRO A 153 -33.27 -28.03 -13.19
CA PRO A 153 -34.48 -27.35 -12.72
C PRO A 153 -34.83 -27.61 -11.24
N LEU A 154 -34.60 -28.83 -10.73
CA LEU A 154 -34.82 -29.17 -9.32
C LEU A 154 -33.85 -28.43 -8.40
N LEU A 155 -32.57 -28.35 -8.76
CA LEU A 155 -31.54 -27.65 -7.99
C LEU A 155 -31.70 -26.12 -8.03
N ALA A 156 -32.49 -25.59 -8.97
CA ALA A 156 -32.87 -24.18 -8.97
C ALA A 156 -33.90 -23.84 -7.86
N LEU A 157 -34.58 -24.85 -7.30
CA LEU A 157 -35.47 -24.72 -6.14
C LEU A 157 -34.69 -24.90 -4.84
N SER A 158 -35.23 -24.43 -3.72
CA SER A 158 -34.60 -24.68 -2.42
C SER A 158 -34.74 -26.15 -1.99
N PRO A 159 -33.84 -26.68 -1.13
CA PRO A 159 -33.98 -28.02 -0.57
C PRO A 159 -35.33 -28.29 0.08
N GLU A 160 -35.92 -27.30 0.74
CA GLU A 160 -37.25 -27.40 1.35
C GLU A 160 -38.38 -27.55 0.32
N GLU A 161 -38.18 -27.05 -0.90
CA GLU A 161 -39.13 -27.14 -1.98
C GLU A 161 -38.99 -28.47 -2.73
N PHE A 162 -37.77 -28.85 -3.15
CA PHE A 162 -37.59 -30.04 -3.98
C PHE A 162 -37.59 -31.35 -3.17
N THR A 163 -37.18 -31.34 -1.90
CA THR A 163 -37.14 -32.57 -1.06
C THR A 163 -38.50 -33.26 -0.93
N PRO A 164 -39.61 -32.58 -0.55
CA PRO A 164 -40.91 -33.23 -0.50
C PRO A 164 -41.37 -33.70 -1.88
N MET A 165 -41.03 -32.99 -2.96
CA MET A 165 -41.38 -33.42 -4.32
C MET A 165 -40.71 -34.76 -4.66
N LEU A 166 -39.42 -34.91 -4.36
CA LEU A 166 -38.67 -36.16 -4.60
C LEU A 166 -39.18 -37.32 -3.73
N LEU A 167 -39.68 -37.04 -2.53
CA LEU A 167 -40.14 -38.05 -1.57
C LEU A 167 -41.63 -38.40 -1.68
N GLN A 168 -42.46 -37.52 -2.21
CA GLN A 168 -43.92 -37.70 -2.22
C GLN A 168 -44.48 -37.96 -3.61
N LEU A 169 -43.89 -37.38 -4.66
CA LEU A 169 -44.39 -37.55 -6.02
C LEU A 169 -43.96 -38.89 -6.63
N SER A 170 -44.81 -39.41 -7.50
CA SER A 170 -44.47 -40.46 -8.46
C SER A 170 -43.55 -39.91 -9.55
N ARG A 171 -42.93 -40.81 -10.33
CA ARG A 171 -42.05 -40.45 -11.45
C ARG A 171 -42.80 -39.57 -12.46
N GLU A 172 -44.02 -39.95 -12.81
CA GLU A 172 -44.85 -39.29 -13.82
C GLU A 172 -45.28 -37.88 -13.36
N GLU A 173 -45.70 -37.74 -12.11
CA GLU A 173 -46.09 -36.44 -11.53
C GLU A 173 -44.89 -35.50 -11.42
N LEU A 174 -43.72 -36.01 -11.03
CA LEU A 174 -42.48 -35.24 -10.97
C LEU A 174 -42.08 -34.73 -12.36
N LEU A 175 -42.05 -35.61 -13.37
CA LEU A 175 -41.73 -35.22 -14.74
C LEU A 175 -42.75 -34.25 -15.33
N ALA A 176 -44.05 -34.45 -15.10
CA ALA A 176 -45.11 -33.57 -15.59
C ALA A 176 -44.92 -32.13 -15.08
N ARG A 177 -44.57 -31.98 -13.80
CA ARG A 177 -44.38 -30.67 -13.16
C ARG A 177 -43.24 -29.85 -13.77
N PHE A 178 -42.14 -30.50 -14.17
CA PHE A 178 -40.99 -29.82 -14.79
C PHE A 178 -41.07 -29.76 -16.32
N ARG A 179 -41.99 -30.50 -16.95
CA ARG A 179 -42.32 -30.36 -18.38
C ARG A 179 -43.19 -29.14 -18.68
N GLU A 180 -44.04 -28.72 -17.74
CA GLU A 180 -44.93 -27.56 -17.90
C GLU A 180 -44.24 -26.20 -17.65
N SER A 181 -43.03 -26.21 -17.09
CA SER A 181 -42.27 -25.01 -16.72
C SER A 181 -41.15 -24.66 -17.73
N ASN A 182 -41.13 -25.30 -18.91
CA ASN A 182 -40.16 -25.12 -19.99
C ASN A 182 -40.85 -24.69 -21.30
#